data_AF-A0A7D7VH43-F1
#
_entry.id   AF-A0A7D7VH43-F1
#
_cell.length_a   1.000
_cell.length_b   1.000
_cell.length_c   1.000
_cell.angle_alpha   90.00
_cell.angle_beta   90.00
_cell.angle_gamma   90.00
#
_symmetry.space_group_name_H-M   'P 1'
#
loop_
_entity.id
_entity.type
_entity.pdbx_description
1 polymer ?
#
loop_
_entity_poly.entity_id
_entity_poly.type
_entity_poly.pdbx_seq_one_letter_code
_entity_poly.pdbx_strand_id
1 'polypeptide(L)'
;MSGVLYAEDCGVNSSALSQAAATEMLDHLNPDVMVSTERVGRNENGIYYNMRGRDYGMGRARIDLLFDEAMVRGIPTLAVGDGGNEIGMGLVSDVVKISVPFAAPGDCPCGGGIGATSGADILMTAAVSNWGCTAICAAMAMRTGDARLIHTPKMEARMLEVMTANGLINSADGIIDGHVDGIRDTTHIALAELADAITRKALL
;
A
#
# COMPACT_ATOMS: atom_id res chain seq x y z
N MET A 1 -10.59 4.30 24.51
CA MET A 1 -9.43 5.22 24.53
C MET A 1 -8.60 4.83 23.32
N SER A 2 -8.64 5.63 22.24
CA SER A 2 -8.03 5.30 20.95
C SER A 2 -6.51 5.43 21.04
N GLY A 3 -5.81 4.31 21.22
CA GLY A 3 -4.35 4.25 21.25
C GLY A 3 -3.79 4.19 19.83
N VAL A 4 -3.42 5.33 19.28
CA VAL A 4 -2.45 5.37 18.17
C VAL A 4 -1.07 5.30 18.83
N LEU A 5 -0.41 4.14 18.76
CA LEU A 5 0.96 3.97 19.23
C LEU A 5 1.91 4.51 18.15
N TYR A 6 2.61 5.61 18.47
CA TYR A 6 3.65 6.18 17.62
C TYR A 6 4.90 5.28 17.66
N ALA A 7 5.42 4.94 16.48
CA ALA A 7 6.57 4.06 16.27
C ALA A 7 7.91 4.83 16.35
N GLU A 8 8.26 5.36 17.52
CA GLU A 8 9.49 6.18 17.67
C GLU A 8 10.78 5.39 17.96
N ASP A 9 10.73 4.08 18.27
CA ASP A 9 11.96 3.32 18.62
C ASP A 9 12.17 2.07 17.75
N CYS A 10 12.82 2.18 16.58
CA CYS A 10 13.08 1.01 15.72
C CYS A 10 14.47 0.93 15.07
N GLY A 11 15.52 0.76 15.89
CA GLY A 11 16.80 0.13 15.49
C GLY A 11 16.73 -1.41 15.57
N VAL A 12 17.78 -2.14 15.18
CA VAL A 12 17.83 -3.61 14.96
C VAL A 12 17.32 -4.48 16.14
N ASN A 13 17.21 -3.94 17.36
CA ASN A 13 16.52 -4.56 18.51
C ASN A 13 14.98 -4.55 18.45
N SER A 14 14.38 -4.08 17.35
CA SER A 14 12.94 -3.77 17.23
C SER A 14 12.08 -4.84 16.58
N SER A 15 12.64 -5.87 15.93
CA SER A 15 11.82 -6.86 15.22
C SER A 15 10.97 -7.69 16.19
N ALA A 16 11.55 -8.13 17.31
CA ALA A 16 10.82 -8.89 18.33
C ALA A 16 9.74 -8.05 19.03
N LEU A 17 10.04 -6.78 19.34
CA LEU A 17 9.04 -5.85 19.90
C LEU A 17 7.93 -5.55 18.89
N SER A 18 8.28 -5.41 17.61
CA SER A 18 7.30 -5.19 16.53
C SER A 18 6.43 -6.43 16.30
N GLN A 19 6.99 -7.64 16.43
CA GLN A 19 6.23 -8.89 16.33
C GLN A 19 5.24 -9.03 17.51
N ALA A 20 5.69 -8.71 18.73
CA ALA A 20 4.82 -8.70 19.90
C ALA A 20 3.69 -7.67 19.75
N ALA A 21 4.01 -6.46 19.26
CA ALA A 21 3.01 -5.44 18.97
C ALA A 21 2.01 -5.89 17.88
N ALA A 22 2.49 -6.56 16.82
CA ALA A 22 1.61 -7.11 15.79
C ALA A 22 0.63 -8.15 16.37
N THR A 23 1.14 -9.05 17.22
CA THR A 23 0.33 -10.05 17.92
C THR A 23 -0.74 -9.39 18.77
N GLU A 24 -0.34 -8.42 19.62
CA GLU A 24 -1.25 -7.69 20.51
C GLU A 24 -2.31 -6.90 19.73
N MET A 25 -1.91 -6.24 18.63
CA MET A 25 -2.84 -5.50 17.78
C MET A 25 -3.89 -6.42 17.15
N LEU A 26 -3.50 -7.59 16.66
CA LEU A 26 -4.46 -8.53 16.07
C LEU A 26 -5.34 -9.20 17.13
N ASP A 27 -4.82 -9.45 18.33
CA ASP A 27 -5.64 -9.93 19.46
C ASP A 27 -6.70 -8.91 19.87
N HIS A 28 -6.32 -7.62 19.87
CA HIS A 28 -7.22 -6.54 20.27
C HIS A 28 -8.25 -6.20 19.19
N LEU A 29 -7.81 -6.07 17.93
CA LEU A 29 -8.66 -5.63 16.82
C LEU A 29 -9.49 -6.78 16.25
N ASN A 30 -9.00 -8.02 16.31
CA ASN A 30 -9.62 -9.23 15.75
C ASN A 30 -10.27 -9.00 14.36
N PRO A 31 -9.48 -8.58 13.35
CA PRO A 31 -10.03 -8.18 12.07
C PRO A 31 -10.48 -9.38 11.23
N ASP A 32 -11.59 -9.21 10.49
CA ASP A 32 -12.05 -10.21 9.50
C ASP A 32 -11.21 -10.19 8.21
N VAL A 33 -10.53 -9.07 7.93
CA VAL A 33 -9.69 -8.88 6.74
C VAL A 33 -8.64 -7.80 7.01
N MET A 34 -7.46 -7.98 6.43
CA MET A 34 -6.39 -6.99 6.40
C MET A 34 -6.21 -6.46 4.97
N VAL A 35 -6.13 -5.14 4.83
CA VAL A 35 -5.92 -4.49 3.53
C VAL A 35 -4.71 -3.55 3.60
N SER A 36 -3.72 -3.78 2.74
CA SER A 36 -2.58 -2.89 2.53
C SER A 36 -2.76 -2.10 1.25
N THR A 37 -2.47 -0.80 1.29
CA THR A 37 -2.45 0.08 0.12
C THR A 37 -1.20 0.93 0.18
N GLU A 38 -0.26 0.74 -0.76
CA GLU A 38 0.94 1.57 -0.89
C GLU A 38 1.79 1.62 0.40
N ARG A 39 1.92 0.48 1.09
CA ARG A 39 2.74 0.35 2.30
C ARG A 39 4.00 -0.43 2.00
N VAL A 40 5.15 0.22 2.14
CA VAL A 40 6.47 -0.38 1.95
C VAL A 40 6.67 -1.58 2.89
N GLY A 41 7.08 -2.71 2.32
CA GLY A 41 7.50 -3.91 3.04
C GLY A 41 9.01 -4.04 3.11
N ARG A 42 9.52 -4.88 4.01
CA ARG A 42 10.96 -5.15 4.09
C ARG A 42 11.45 -5.99 2.92
N ASN A 43 12.68 -5.73 2.49
CA ASN A 43 13.38 -6.59 1.54
C ASN A 43 13.94 -7.86 2.22
N GLU A 44 14.65 -8.69 1.46
CA GLU A 44 15.23 -9.96 1.93
C GLU A 44 16.25 -9.80 3.08
N ASN A 45 16.81 -8.60 3.24
CA ASN A 45 17.75 -8.28 4.30
C ASN A 45 17.10 -7.50 5.47
N GLY A 46 15.76 -7.39 5.47
CA GLY A 46 15.02 -6.70 6.53
C GLY A 46 15.06 -5.17 6.44
N ILE A 47 15.51 -4.61 5.31
CA ILE A 47 15.62 -3.16 5.09
C ILE A 47 14.45 -2.68 4.24
N TYR A 48 13.98 -1.47 4.50
CA TYR A 48 12.88 -0.85 3.76
C TYR A 48 13.47 0.17 2.81
N TYR A 49 13.31 -0.03 1.51
CA TYR A 49 13.80 0.91 0.50
C TYR A 49 12.64 1.60 -0.20
N ASN A 50 12.86 2.86 -0.60
CA ASN A 50 11.99 3.50 -1.59
C ASN A 50 12.40 3.10 -3.01
N MET A 51 11.60 3.52 -3.99
CA MET A 51 11.83 3.28 -5.43
C MET A 51 13.14 3.86 -5.98
N ARG A 52 13.89 4.65 -5.19
CA ARG A 52 15.21 5.21 -5.55
C ARG A 52 16.37 4.46 -4.86
N GLY A 53 16.13 3.29 -4.30
CA GLY A 53 17.14 2.50 -3.60
C GLY A 53 17.67 3.15 -2.30
N ARG A 54 16.90 4.08 -1.71
CA ARG A 54 17.29 4.75 -0.46
C ARG A 54 16.62 4.09 0.73
N ASP A 55 17.42 3.74 1.73
CA ASP A 55 16.91 3.19 2.99
C ASP A 55 15.96 4.22 3.62
N TYR A 56 14.78 3.72 3.96
CA TYR A 56 13.64 4.46 4.44
C TYR A 56 13.01 3.79 5.67
N GLY A 57 13.73 2.90 6.34
CA GLY A 57 13.23 2.14 7.49
C GLY A 57 13.28 2.88 8.83
N MET A 58 14.10 3.92 8.97
CA MET A 58 14.27 4.63 10.24
C MET A 58 12.97 5.32 10.68
N GLY A 59 12.56 5.11 11.93
CA GLY A 59 11.37 5.76 12.52
C GLY A 59 10.03 5.30 11.95
N ARG A 60 9.99 4.17 11.22
CA ARG A 60 8.76 3.63 10.64
C ARG A 60 8.26 2.41 11.37
N ALA A 61 6.94 2.33 11.53
CA ALA A 61 6.28 1.11 11.99
C ALA A 61 6.52 -0.04 11.00
N ARG A 62 6.83 -1.22 11.53
CA ARG A 62 7.05 -2.47 10.78
C ARG A 62 5.71 -3.15 10.46
N ILE A 63 4.86 -2.45 9.70
CA ILE A 63 3.46 -2.88 9.44
C ILE A 63 3.40 -4.20 8.66
N ASP A 64 4.41 -4.52 7.87
CA ASP A 64 4.52 -5.79 7.16
C ASP A 64 4.54 -7.01 8.09
N LEU A 65 5.06 -6.88 9.32
CA LEU A 65 4.99 -7.95 10.33
C LEU A 65 3.55 -8.21 10.80
N LEU A 66 2.69 -7.19 10.77
CA LEU A 66 1.26 -7.34 11.05
C LEU A 66 0.57 -8.20 9.97
N PHE A 67 0.99 -8.06 8.72
CA PHE A 67 0.50 -8.87 7.61
C PHE A 67 1.02 -10.30 7.68
N ASP A 68 2.31 -10.50 7.99
CA ASP A 68 2.86 -11.84 8.19
C ASP A 68 2.12 -12.60 9.31
N GLU A 69 1.89 -11.94 10.45
CA GLU A 69 1.14 -12.53 11.57
C GLU A 69 -0.33 -12.80 11.20
N ALA A 70 -0.98 -11.90 10.47
CA ALA A 70 -2.35 -12.10 10.00
C ALA A 70 -2.46 -13.35 9.10
N MET A 71 -1.51 -13.54 8.18
CA MET A 71 -1.44 -14.73 7.33
C MET A 71 -1.21 -16.01 8.14
N VAL A 72 -0.33 -15.99 9.15
CA VAL A 72 -0.11 -17.14 10.05
C VAL A 72 -1.40 -17.53 10.79
N ARG A 73 -2.22 -16.54 11.17
CA ARG A 73 -3.52 -16.74 11.82
C ARG A 73 -4.65 -17.13 10.86
N GLY A 74 -4.40 -17.14 9.56
CA GLY A 74 -5.42 -17.39 8.54
C GLY A 74 -6.44 -16.24 8.38
N ILE A 75 -6.08 -15.02 8.78
CA ILE A 75 -6.88 -13.82 8.52
C ILE A 75 -6.66 -13.44 7.04
N PRO A 76 -7.72 -13.30 6.22
CA PRO A 76 -7.60 -12.91 4.82
C PRO A 76 -6.84 -11.59 4.64
N THR A 77 -5.90 -11.58 3.70
CA THR A 77 -5.03 -10.43 3.40
C THR A 77 -5.13 -10.00 1.93
N LEU A 78 -5.38 -8.71 1.71
CA LEU A 78 -5.38 -8.07 0.40
C LEU A 78 -4.31 -6.98 0.38
N ALA A 79 -3.51 -6.93 -0.67
CA ALA A 79 -2.52 -5.89 -0.88
C ALA A 79 -2.71 -5.19 -2.22
N VAL A 80 -2.45 -3.89 -2.25
CA VAL A 80 -2.38 -3.05 -3.44
C VAL A 80 -1.03 -2.35 -3.47
N GLY A 81 -0.32 -2.48 -4.60
CA GLY A 81 0.98 -1.84 -4.83
C GLY A 81 1.22 -1.59 -6.31
N ASP A 82 2.21 -0.76 -6.64
CA ASP A 82 2.56 -0.40 -8.02
C ASP A 82 4.06 -0.41 -8.31
N GLY A 83 4.92 -0.40 -7.29
CA GLY A 83 6.37 -0.30 -7.41
C GLY A 83 7.15 -1.61 -7.21
N GLY A 84 6.65 -2.54 -6.41
CA GLY A 84 7.32 -3.81 -6.08
C GLY A 84 7.99 -3.84 -4.70
N ASN A 85 8.08 -2.71 -4.01
CA ASN A 85 8.63 -2.58 -2.66
C ASN A 85 7.54 -2.55 -1.57
N GLU A 86 6.28 -2.80 -1.92
CA GLU A 86 5.12 -2.77 -1.02
C GLU A 86 4.76 -4.16 -0.48
N ILE A 87 4.09 -4.18 0.66
CA ILE A 87 3.46 -5.37 1.23
C ILE A 87 2.63 -6.07 0.15
N GLY A 88 2.76 -7.40 0.05
CA GLY A 88 2.10 -8.21 -0.98
C GLY A 88 2.97 -8.51 -2.19
N MET A 89 3.92 -7.63 -2.54
CA MET A 89 4.76 -7.78 -3.74
C MET A 89 5.73 -8.97 -3.67
N GLY A 90 5.91 -9.58 -2.49
CA GLY A 90 6.64 -10.84 -2.33
C GLY A 90 6.08 -11.98 -3.20
N LEU A 91 4.78 -11.95 -3.50
CA LEU A 91 4.11 -12.91 -4.40
C LEU A 91 4.63 -12.87 -5.85
N VAL A 92 5.17 -11.74 -6.29
CA VAL A 92 5.70 -11.53 -7.65
C VAL A 92 7.18 -11.13 -7.62
N SER A 93 7.90 -11.52 -6.56
CA SER A 93 9.28 -11.11 -6.32
C SER A 93 10.24 -11.44 -7.46
N ASP A 94 10.04 -12.55 -8.17
CA ASP A 94 10.86 -12.90 -9.34
C ASP A 94 10.69 -11.90 -10.48
N VAL A 95 9.45 -11.44 -10.74
CA VAL A 95 9.16 -10.42 -11.77
C VAL A 95 9.70 -9.06 -11.32
N VAL A 96 9.57 -8.73 -10.04
CA VAL A 96 10.08 -7.48 -9.45
C VAL A 96 11.60 -7.40 -9.63
N LYS A 97 12.35 -8.46 -9.27
CA LYS A 97 13.81 -8.50 -9.38
C LYS A 97 14.34 -8.28 -10.80
N ILE A 98 13.58 -8.67 -11.83
CA ILE A 98 14.02 -8.54 -13.24
C ILE A 98 13.50 -7.28 -13.93
N SER A 99 12.41 -6.68 -13.43
CA SER A 99 11.70 -5.61 -14.14
C SER A 99 11.78 -4.26 -13.44
N VAL A 100 12.02 -4.23 -12.14
CA VAL A 100 11.98 -3.01 -11.33
C VAL A 100 13.41 -2.50 -11.08
N PRO A 101 13.67 -1.20 -11.33
CA PRO A 101 14.95 -0.59 -10.99
C PRO A 101 15.31 -0.77 -9.50
N PHE A 102 16.57 -1.06 -9.21
CA PHE A 102 17.10 -1.31 -7.87
C PHE A 102 16.59 -2.57 -7.17
N ALA A 103 15.84 -3.44 -7.86
CA ALA A 103 15.28 -4.65 -7.25
C ALA A 103 16.16 -5.89 -7.38
N ALA A 104 17.24 -5.87 -8.17
CA ALA A 104 18.09 -7.03 -8.35
C ALA A 104 19.04 -7.22 -7.16
N PRO A 105 19.51 -8.46 -6.90
CA PRO A 105 20.53 -8.71 -5.88
C PRO A 105 21.78 -7.86 -6.11
N GLY A 106 22.21 -7.13 -5.07
CA GLY A 106 23.37 -6.25 -5.11
C GLY A 106 23.10 -4.82 -5.56
N ASP A 107 21.88 -4.47 -5.96
CA ASP A 107 21.53 -3.11 -6.37
C ASP A 107 21.51 -2.12 -5.20
N CYS A 108 21.23 -2.60 -3.99
CA CYS A 108 21.16 -1.78 -2.78
C CYS A 108 22.36 -2.05 -1.83
N PRO A 109 22.73 -1.09 -0.97
CA PRO A 109 23.89 -1.22 -0.06
C PRO A 109 23.86 -2.43 0.89
N CYS A 110 22.67 -2.97 1.17
CA CYS A 110 22.53 -4.19 1.97
C CYS A 110 22.97 -5.48 1.23
N GLY A 111 23.32 -5.40 -0.06
CA GLY A 111 23.61 -6.55 -0.92
C GLY A 111 22.38 -7.19 -1.57
N GLY A 112 21.19 -6.65 -1.31
CA GLY A 112 19.91 -7.08 -1.90
C GLY A 112 19.32 -6.03 -2.84
N GLY A 113 18.02 -6.13 -3.11
CA GLY A 113 17.24 -5.14 -3.87
C GLY A 113 16.18 -4.41 -3.03
N ILE A 114 15.36 -3.57 -3.67
CA ILE A 114 14.24 -2.86 -3.02
C ILE A 114 12.99 -3.72 -2.81
N GLY A 115 12.90 -4.87 -3.49
CA GLY A 115 11.66 -5.65 -3.55
C GLY A 115 11.22 -6.16 -2.19
N ALA A 116 9.94 -5.97 -1.86
CA ALA A 116 9.40 -6.47 -0.60
C ALA A 116 9.28 -8.00 -0.59
N THR A 117 9.45 -8.59 0.58
CA THR A 117 9.33 -10.04 0.78
C THR A 117 8.00 -10.47 1.39
N SER A 118 7.32 -9.57 2.10
CA SER A 118 5.99 -9.82 2.67
C SER A 118 4.98 -10.15 1.57
N GLY A 119 4.23 -11.22 1.78
CA GLY A 119 3.16 -11.67 0.90
C GLY A 119 1.79 -11.09 1.23
N ALA A 120 0.77 -11.64 0.57
CA ALA A 120 -0.65 -11.48 0.86
C ALA A 120 -1.39 -12.70 0.25
N ASP A 121 -2.67 -12.89 0.56
CA ASP A 121 -3.50 -13.89 -0.12
C ASP A 121 -3.89 -13.41 -1.52
N ILE A 122 -4.14 -12.10 -1.65
CA ILE A 122 -4.49 -11.46 -2.91
C ILE A 122 -3.63 -10.22 -3.09
N LEU A 123 -3.01 -10.10 -4.26
CA LEU A 123 -2.29 -8.90 -4.70
C LEU A 123 -3.00 -8.27 -5.90
N MET A 124 -3.31 -6.97 -5.77
CA MET A 124 -3.76 -6.11 -6.85
C MET A 124 -2.62 -5.19 -7.27
N THR A 125 -2.04 -5.43 -8.44
CA THR A 125 -1.07 -4.49 -9.03
C THR A 125 -1.79 -3.48 -9.90
N ALA A 126 -1.42 -2.21 -9.82
CA ALA A 126 -1.91 -1.15 -10.70
C ALA A 126 -0.76 -0.23 -11.12
N ALA A 127 -1.00 0.69 -12.06
CA ALA A 127 -0.01 1.72 -12.39
C ALA A 127 0.09 2.82 -11.30
N VAL A 128 -0.96 2.94 -10.48
CA VAL A 128 -1.05 3.79 -9.29
C VAL A 128 -1.93 3.04 -8.29
N SER A 129 -1.46 2.82 -7.07
CA SER A 129 -2.19 2.05 -6.04
C SER A 129 -3.60 2.60 -5.77
N ASN A 130 -3.80 3.92 -5.82
CA ASN A 130 -5.13 4.55 -5.69
C ASN A 130 -6.12 4.06 -6.77
N TRP A 131 -5.64 3.82 -8.00
CA TRP A 131 -6.48 3.31 -9.08
C TRP A 131 -6.86 1.85 -8.86
N GLY A 132 -5.95 1.04 -8.32
CA GLY A 132 -6.24 -0.31 -7.86
C GLY A 132 -7.36 -0.32 -6.80
N CYS A 133 -7.29 0.60 -5.83
CA CYS A 133 -8.34 0.77 -4.82
C CYS A 133 -9.68 1.19 -5.44
N THR A 134 -9.65 2.13 -6.39
CA THR A 134 -10.85 2.57 -7.12
C THR A 134 -11.50 1.40 -7.87
N ALA A 135 -10.70 0.56 -8.53
CA ALA A 135 -11.17 -0.62 -9.22
C ALA A 135 -11.77 -1.67 -8.28
N ILE A 136 -11.19 -1.86 -7.08
CA ILE A 136 -11.74 -2.74 -6.04
C ILE A 136 -13.12 -2.23 -5.60
N CYS A 137 -13.26 -0.94 -5.31
CA CYS A 137 -14.54 -0.32 -4.94
C CYS A 137 -15.60 -0.50 -6.04
N ALA A 138 -15.24 -0.27 -7.30
CA ALA A 138 -16.10 -0.51 -8.45
C ALA A 138 -16.55 -1.97 -8.55
N ALA A 139 -15.60 -2.92 -8.46
CA ALA A 139 -15.91 -4.35 -8.50
C ALA A 139 -16.83 -4.78 -7.34
N MET A 140 -16.62 -4.24 -6.14
CA MET A 140 -17.49 -4.49 -4.99
C MET A 140 -18.89 -3.94 -5.20
N ALA A 141 -19.02 -2.70 -5.71
CA ALA A 141 -20.32 -2.11 -6.05
C ALA A 141 -21.09 -2.98 -7.05
N MET A 142 -20.44 -3.40 -8.14
CA MET A 142 -21.04 -4.29 -9.14
C MET A 142 -21.46 -5.63 -8.55
N ARG A 143 -20.61 -6.23 -7.70
CA ARG A 143 -20.87 -7.57 -7.15
C ARG A 143 -21.96 -7.58 -6.08
N THR A 144 -22.14 -6.47 -5.37
CA THR A 144 -23.15 -6.33 -4.30
C THR A 144 -24.43 -5.67 -4.76
N GLY A 145 -24.44 -5.02 -5.92
CA GLY A 145 -25.53 -4.16 -6.35
C GLY A 145 -25.58 -2.82 -5.60
N ASP A 146 -24.56 -2.48 -4.80
CA ASP A 146 -24.59 -1.31 -3.92
C ASP A 146 -23.83 -0.11 -4.52
N ALA A 147 -24.58 0.83 -5.10
CA ALA A 147 -24.04 2.05 -5.69
C ALA A 147 -23.33 2.98 -4.68
N ARG A 148 -23.50 2.77 -3.36
CA ARG A 148 -22.80 3.58 -2.33
C ARG A 148 -21.31 3.29 -2.27
N LEU A 149 -20.87 2.16 -2.81
CA LEU A 149 -19.46 1.75 -2.84
C LEU A 149 -18.69 2.39 -4.00
N ILE A 150 -19.36 3.10 -4.91
CA ILE A 150 -18.70 3.69 -6.06
C ILE A 150 -17.88 4.91 -5.62
N HIS A 151 -16.57 4.88 -5.91
CA HIS A 151 -15.70 6.04 -5.73
C HIS A 151 -15.88 7.01 -6.90
N THR A 152 -16.47 8.16 -6.63
CA THR A 152 -16.84 9.13 -7.69
C THR A 152 -15.71 10.12 -7.97
N PRO A 153 -15.68 10.75 -9.16
CA PRO A 153 -14.70 11.81 -9.46
C PRO A 153 -14.77 13.00 -8.50
N LYS A 154 -15.96 13.32 -7.96
CA LYS A 154 -16.11 14.34 -6.90
C LYS A 154 -15.42 13.92 -5.61
N MET A 155 -15.49 12.64 -5.24
CA MET A 155 -14.79 12.10 -4.07
C MET A 155 -13.29 12.10 -4.29
N GLU A 156 -12.80 11.74 -5.48
CA GLU A 156 -11.38 11.80 -5.85
C GLU A 156 -10.84 13.23 -5.70
N ALA A 157 -11.51 14.21 -6.34
CA ALA A 157 -11.11 15.61 -6.24
C ALA A 157 -11.07 16.11 -4.78
N ARG A 158 -12.07 15.74 -3.98
CA ARG A 158 -12.10 16.10 -2.55
C ARG A 158 -10.99 15.43 -1.75
N MET A 159 -10.66 14.18 -2.06
CA MET A 159 -9.59 13.45 -1.41
C MET A 159 -8.24 14.13 -1.66
N LEU A 160 -7.92 14.44 -2.91
CA LEU A 160 -6.68 15.13 -3.29
C LEU A 160 -6.58 16.53 -2.63
N GLU A 161 -7.69 17.28 -2.58
CA GLU A 161 -7.75 18.56 -1.86
C GLU A 161 -7.47 18.40 -0.36
N VAL A 162 -8.05 17.39 0.29
CA VAL A 162 -7.82 17.16 1.73
C VAL A 162 -6.39 16.70 1.97
N MET A 163 -5.84 15.81 1.13
CA MET A 163 -4.46 15.35 1.24
C MET A 163 -3.48 16.52 1.18
N THR A 164 -3.62 17.39 0.17
CA THR A 164 -2.78 18.59 0.02
C THR A 164 -2.92 19.57 1.17
N ALA A 165 -4.16 19.83 1.62
CA ALA A 165 -4.41 20.72 2.76
C ALA A 165 -3.79 20.21 4.07
N ASN A 166 -3.53 18.91 4.18
CA ASN A 166 -2.87 18.28 5.33
C ASN A 166 -1.36 18.04 5.11
N GLY A 167 -0.79 18.56 4.03
CA GLY A 167 0.64 18.50 3.76
C GLY A 167 1.15 17.15 3.27
N LEU A 168 0.28 16.28 2.75
CA LEU A 168 0.73 15.08 2.05
C LEU A 168 1.44 15.49 0.76
N ILE A 169 2.53 14.77 0.46
CA ILE A 169 3.41 15.09 -0.66
C ILE A 169 3.15 14.17 -1.85
N ASN A 170 3.28 14.70 -3.06
CA ASN A 170 3.58 13.93 -4.25
C ASN A 170 5.01 13.41 -4.12
N SER A 171 5.17 12.10 -3.90
CA SER A 171 6.45 11.46 -3.60
C SER A 171 7.45 11.51 -4.77
N ALA A 172 6.95 11.59 -6.01
CA ALA A 172 7.79 11.65 -7.21
C ALA A 172 8.59 12.96 -7.26
N ASP A 173 7.93 14.08 -6.93
CA ASP A 173 8.51 15.42 -7.00
C ASP A 173 8.96 15.98 -5.64
N GLY A 174 8.46 15.40 -4.54
CA GLY A 174 8.79 15.82 -3.18
C GLY A 174 8.16 17.15 -2.77
N ILE A 175 7.04 17.53 -3.39
CA ILE A 175 6.30 18.77 -3.13
C ILE A 175 4.86 18.48 -2.71
N ILE A 176 4.21 19.47 -2.10
CA ILE A 176 2.79 19.40 -1.76
C ILE A 176 1.99 19.96 -2.94
N ASP A 177 1.38 19.07 -3.71
CA ASP A 177 0.44 19.38 -4.78
C ASP A 177 -0.60 18.25 -4.91
N GLY A 178 -1.63 18.46 -5.74
CA GLY A 178 -2.70 17.48 -5.93
C GLY A 178 -2.30 16.28 -6.78
N HIS A 179 -1.04 16.16 -7.17
CA HIS A 179 -0.56 15.08 -8.01
C HIS A 179 -0.24 13.85 -7.17
N VAL A 180 -0.36 12.67 -7.80
CA VAL A 180 0.05 11.40 -7.18
C VAL A 180 0.97 10.70 -8.16
N ASP A 181 2.11 10.22 -7.68
CA ASP A 181 3.16 9.56 -8.48
C ASP A 181 3.64 10.39 -9.69
N GLY A 182 3.67 11.72 -9.54
CA GLY A 182 4.04 12.65 -10.61
C GLY A 182 2.96 12.80 -11.70
N ILE A 183 1.77 12.23 -11.50
CA ILE A 183 0.63 12.31 -12.42
C ILE A 183 -0.33 13.41 -11.96
N ARG A 184 -0.83 14.19 -12.93
CA ARG A 184 -1.75 15.30 -12.63
C ARG A 184 -3.07 14.81 -12.04
N ASP A 185 -3.58 15.57 -11.07
CA ASP A 185 -4.89 15.42 -10.41
C ASP A 185 -6.04 15.12 -11.39
N THR A 186 -6.08 15.83 -12.52
CA THR A 186 -7.08 15.66 -13.58
C THR A 186 -7.11 14.24 -14.15
N THR A 187 -5.98 13.54 -14.19
CA THR A 187 -5.91 12.13 -14.63
C THR A 187 -6.58 11.21 -13.60
N HIS A 188 -6.31 11.41 -12.31
CA HIS A 188 -6.93 10.62 -11.25
C HIS A 188 -8.45 10.79 -11.23
N ILE A 189 -8.93 12.04 -11.40
CA ILE A 189 -10.36 12.35 -11.51
C ILE A 189 -10.97 11.68 -12.75
N ALA A 190 -10.29 11.71 -13.90
CA ALA A 190 -10.76 11.04 -15.11
C ALA A 190 -10.84 9.51 -14.96
N LEU A 191 -9.89 8.90 -14.24
CA LEU A 191 -9.93 7.47 -13.92
C LEU A 191 -11.12 7.12 -13.02
N ALA A 192 -11.42 7.96 -12.02
CA ALA A 192 -12.61 7.80 -11.19
C ALA A 192 -13.91 7.96 -11.98
N GLU A 193 -13.99 8.91 -12.93
CA GLU A 193 -15.12 9.06 -13.85
C GLU A 193 -15.33 7.80 -14.71
N LEU A 194 -14.25 7.25 -15.26
CA LEU A 194 -14.34 6.02 -16.05
C LEU A 194 -14.86 4.84 -15.21
N ALA A 195 -14.34 4.67 -14.00
CA ALA A 195 -14.79 3.63 -13.09
C ALA A 195 -16.26 3.81 -12.67
N ASP A 196 -16.67 5.05 -12.37
CA ASP A 196 -18.07 5.39 -12.04
C ASP A 196 -19.01 5.06 -13.22
N ALA A 197 -18.65 5.45 -14.44
CA ALA A 197 -19.46 5.19 -15.63
C ALA A 197 -19.62 3.69 -15.93
N ILE A 198 -18.53 2.91 -15.84
CA ILE A 198 -18.58 1.45 -16.01
C ILE A 198 -19.49 0.82 -14.95
N THR A 199 -19.31 1.22 -13.69
CA THR A 199 -20.02 0.64 -12.57
C THR A 199 -21.50 0.94 -12.62
N ARG A 200 -21.89 2.21 -12.85
CA ARG A 200 -23.29 2.61 -12.96
C ARG A 200 -24.00 1.87 -14.09
N LYS A 201 -23.34 1.72 -15.24
CA LYS A 201 -23.91 0.96 -16.36
C LYS A 201 -24.18 -0.50 -15.99
N ALA A 202 -23.33 -1.11 -15.17
CA ALA A 202 -23.51 -2.49 -14.72
C ALA A 202 -24.60 -2.66 -13.64
N LEU A 203 -25.03 -1.57 -13.01
CA LEU A 203 -26.09 -1.55 -11.99
C LEU A 203 -27.48 -1.20 -12.54
N LEU A 204 -27.58 -0.83 -13.83
CA LEU A 204 -28.84 -0.64 -14.54
C LEU A 204 -29.42 -1.98 -15.00
#